data_AF-A0A2S7I6L6-F1
#
_entry.id   AF-A0A2S7I6L6-F1
#
_cell.length_a   1.000
_cell.length_b   1.000
_cell.length_c   1.000
_cell.angle_alpha   90.00
_cell.angle_beta   90.00
_cell.angle_gamma   90.00
#
_symmetry.space_group_name_H-M   'P 1'
#
loop_
_entity.id
_entity.type
_entity.pdbx_description
1 polymer ?
#
loop_
_entity_poly.entity_id
_entity_poly.type
_entity_poly.pdbx_seq_one_letter_code
_entity_poly.pdbx_strand_id
1 'polypeptide(L)'
;MEITMKNQDKFNEIAYKKAQKRVKDIRTYYYMVLGYLAVGYFIVSRNYDGNLLNISRNYSVWIVILWGIFLLGYGIYLFTPYFRNWEERKTKELMEKYKQKN
;
A
#
# COMPACT_ATOMS: atom_id res chain seq x y z
N MET A 1 -13.65 0.63 38.56
CA MET A 1 -13.38 -0.71 37.99
C MET A 1 -14.07 -0.90 36.63
N GLU A 2 -15.34 -0.50 36.49
CA GLU A 2 -16.07 -0.59 35.21
C GLU A 2 -15.55 0.38 34.12
N ILE A 3 -15.19 1.61 34.52
CA ILE A 3 -14.66 2.66 33.62
C ILE A 3 -13.30 2.26 33.04
N THR A 4 -12.47 1.58 33.82
CA THR A 4 -11.15 1.11 33.40
C THR A 4 -11.25 -0.03 32.40
N MET A 5 -12.19 -0.97 32.61
CA MET A 5 -12.44 -2.06 31.66
C MET A 5 -12.94 -1.54 30.30
N LYS A 6 -13.93 -0.62 30.31
CA LYS A 6 -14.46 -0.02 29.08
C LYS A 6 -13.40 0.74 28.26
N ASN A 7 -12.43 1.38 28.91
CA ASN A 7 -11.33 2.04 28.22
C ASN A 7 -10.33 1.04 27.62
N GLN A 8 -10.07 -0.06 28.34
CA GLN A 8 -9.19 -1.13 27.89
C GLN A 8 -9.78 -1.85 26.66
N ASP A 9 -11.09 -2.10 26.64
CA ASP A 9 -11.80 -2.70 25.51
C ASP A 9 -11.73 -1.80 24.27
N LYS A 10 -11.97 -0.50 24.43
CA LYS A 10 -11.86 0.47 23.32
C LYS A 10 -10.43 0.53 22.76
N PHE A 11 -9.43 0.52 23.62
CA PHE A 11 -8.03 0.51 23.20
C PHE A 11 -7.70 -0.76 22.39
N ASN A 12 -8.15 -1.92 22.88
CA ASN A 12 -7.96 -3.21 22.21
C ASN A 12 -8.66 -3.25 20.84
N GLU A 13 -9.87 -2.71 20.73
CA GLU A 13 -10.61 -2.62 19.47
C GLU A 13 -9.88 -1.75 18.43
N ILE A 14 -9.34 -0.60 18.85
CA ILE A 14 -8.56 0.29 17.97
C ILE A 14 -7.28 -0.40 17.50
N ALA A 15 -6.53 -1.02 18.42
CA ALA A 15 -5.33 -1.76 18.08
C ALA A 15 -5.62 -2.92 17.11
N TYR A 16 -6.70 -3.66 17.34
CA TYR A 16 -7.16 -4.74 16.47
C TYR A 16 -7.53 -4.23 15.07
N LYS A 17 -8.34 -3.17 14.95
CA LYS A 17 -8.71 -2.59 13.65
C LYS A 17 -7.49 -2.10 12.87
N LYS A 18 -6.51 -1.52 13.55
CA LYS A 18 -5.24 -1.09 12.94
C LYS A 18 -4.44 -2.27 12.40
N ALA A 19 -4.32 -3.34 13.17
CA ALA A 19 -3.68 -4.58 12.71
C ALA A 19 -4.43 -5.22 11.54
N GLN A 20 -5.76 -5.25 11.59
CA GLN A 20 -6.61 -5.80 10.53
C GLN A 20 -6.45 -5.01 9.22
N LYS A 21 -6.49 -3.68 9.28
CA LYS A 21 -6.26 -2.81 8.12
C LYS A 21 -4.89 -3.08 7.52
N ARG A 22 -3.85 -3.20 8.37
CA ARG A 22 -2.49 -3.50 7.93
C ARG A 22 -2.38 -4.82 7.16
N VAL A 23 -2.99 -5.88 7.68
CA VAL A 23 -3.01 -7.19 7.00
C VAL A 23 -3.75 -7.11 5.67
N LYS A 24 -4.86 -6.36 5.62
CA LYS A 24 -5.61 -6.14 4.38
C LYS A 24 -4.79 -5.39 3.33
N ASP A 25 -4.06 -4.35 3.73
CA ASP A 25 -3.22 -3.56 2.82
C ASP A 25 -2.07 -4.42 2.25
N ILE A 26 -1.41 -5.21 3.10
CA ILE A 26 -0.37 -6.17 2.68
C ILE A 26 -0.92 -7.22 1.72
N ARG A 27 -2.10 -7.78 2.03
CA ARG A 27 -2.76 -8.74 1.13
C ARG A 27 -3.07 -8.11 -0.23
N THR A 28 -3.57 -6.88 -0.23
CA THR A 28 -3.88 -6.13 -1.46
C THR A 28 -2.62 -5.90 -2.29
N TYR A 29 -1.50 -5.53 -1.64
CA TYR A 29 -0.21 -5.38 -2.31
C TYR A 29 0.22 -6.66 -3.03
N TYR A 30 0.11 -7.83 -2.38
CA TYR A 30 0.45 -9.10 -3.00
C TYR A 30 -0.40 -9.41 -4.23
N TYR A 31 -1.71 -9.10 -4.20
CA TYR A 31 -2.55 -9.27 -5.40
C TYR A 31 -2.13 -8.35 -6.55
N MET A 32 -1.72 -7.11 -6.25
CA MET A 32 -1.21 -6.19 -7.27
C MET A 32 0.11 -6.68 -7.88
N VAL A 33 1.05 -7.18 -7.05
CA VAL A 33 2.32 -7.76 -7.52
C VAL A 33 2.07 -9.02 -8.34
N LEU A 34 1.18 -9.91 -7.89
CA LEU A 34 0.84 -11.13 -8.62
C LEU A 34 0.22 -10.81 -9.98
N GLY A 35 -0.73 -9.85 -10.02
CA GLY A 35 -1.35 -9.39 -11.26
C GLY A 35 -0.33 -8.79 -12.22
N TYR A 36 0.60 -7.97 -11.71
CA TYR A 36 1.69 -7.40 -12.50
C TYR A 36 2.60 -8.47 -13.09
N LEU A 37 2.99 -9.49 -12.31
CA LEU A 37 3.80 -10.61 -12.80
C LEU A 37 3.04 -11.43 -13.85
N ALA A 38 1.75 -11.69 -13.64
CA ALA A 38 0.92 -12.43 -14.60
C ALA A 38 0.79 -11.69 -15.94
N VAL A 39 0.52 -10.38 -15.91
CA VAL A 39 0.42 -9.55 -17.11
C VAL A 39 1.79 -9.44 -17.80
N GLY A 40 2.86 -9.19 -17.04
CA GLY A 40 4.22 -9.15 -17.57
C GLY A 40 4.61 -10.47 -18.25
N TYR A 41 4.32 -11.60 -17.62
CA TYR A 41 4.54 -12.92 -18.20
C TYR A 41 3.75 -13.12 -19.50
N PHE A 42 2.47 -12.74 -19.54
CA PHE A 42 1.65 -12.86 -20.74
C PHE A 42 2.20 -12.01 -21.90
N ILE A 43 2.62 -10.78 -21.62
CA ILE A 43 3.23 -9.89 -22.62
C ILE A 43 4.53 -10.50 -23.17
N VAL A 44 5.39 -11.04 -22.31
CA VAL A 44 6.65 -11.69 -22.72
C VAL A 44 6.36 -12.95 -23.53
N SER A 45 5.46 -13.81 -23.08
CA SER A 45 5.12 -15.08 -23.75
C SER A 45 4.54 -14.87 -25.16
N ARG A 46 3.75 -13.81 -25.37
CA ARG A 46 3.13 -13.47 -26.66
C ARG A 46 4.10 -12.83 -27.66
N ASN A 47 5.25 -12.34 -27.21
CA ASN A 47 6.22 -11.59 -28.03
C ASN A 47 7.56 -12.34 -28.17
N TYR A 48 7.52 -13.65 -28.39
CA TYR A 48 8.72 -14.48 -28.56
C TYR A 48 9.52 -14.19 -29.86
N ASP A 49 8.97 -13.39 -30.79
CA ASP A 49 9.62 -12.99 -32.06
C ASP A 49 10.71 -11.89 -31.92
N GLY A 50 11.27 -11.68 -30.72
CA GLY A 50 12.47 -10.84 -30.51
C GLY A 50 12.28 -9.32 -30.57
N ASN A 51 11.07 -8.80 -30.81
CA ASN A 51 10.79 -7.36 -30.93
C ASN A 51 10.56 -6.61 -29.60
N LEU A 52 10.74 -7.29 -28.46
CA LEU A 52 10.43 -6.74 -27.12
C LEU A 52 11.27 -5.52 -26.73
N LEU A 53 12.50 -5.42 -27.26
CA LEU A 53 13.44 -4.33 -26.95
C LEU A 53 13.25 -3.09 -27.82
N ASN A 54 12.28 -3.06 -28.73
CA ASN A 54 11.96 -1.85 -29.48
C ASN A 54 11.10 -0.91 -28.62
N ILE A 55 11.74 -0.32 -27.61
CA ILE A 55 11.18 0.55 -26.56
C ILE A 55 10.51 1.81 -27.13
N SER A 56 10.91 2.27 -28.31
CA SER A 56 10.25 3.39 -28.99
C SER A 56 8.93 2.98 -29.68
N ARG A 57 8.84 1.69 -30.07
CA ARG A 57 7.71 1.02 -30.75
C ARG A 57 6.43 0.89 -29.91
N ASN A 58 6.65 0.46 -28.66
CA ASN A 58 5.65 -0.22 -27.85
C ASN A 58 5.36 0.53 -26.54
N TYR A 59 4.27 1.30 -26.55
CA TYR A 59 3.73 1.98 -25.37
C TYR A 59 3.49 1.03 -24.17
N SER A 60 3.24 -0.25 -24.45
CA SER A 60 3.08 -1.30 -23.46
C SER A 60 4.29 -1.46 -22.52
N VAL A 61 5.51 -1.26 -23.00
CA VAL A 61 6.72 -1.38 -22.18
C VAL A 61 6.80 -0.24 -21.17
N TRP A 62 6.48 0.98 -21.60
CA TRP A 62 6.42 2.15 -20.70
C TRP A 62 5.34 2.00 -19.64
N ILE A 63 4.16 1.47 -19.99
CA ILE A 63 3.12 1.14 -19.02
C ILE A 63 3.67 0.16 -17.98
N VAL A 64 4.27 -0.97 -18.39
CA VAL A 64 4.80 -1.97 -17.45
C VAL A 64 5.87 -1.35 -16.53
N ILE A 65 6.80 -0.56 -17.08
CA ILE A 65 7.83 0.12 -16.27
C ILE A 65 7.20 1.07 -15.24
N LEU A 66 6.26 1.92 -15.66
CA LEU A 66 5.59 2.87 -14.76
C LEU A 66 4.80 2.16 -13.66
N TRP A 67 4.10 1.08 -14.01
CA TRP A 67 3.39 0.25 -13.03
C TRP A 67 4.37 -0.45 -12.08
N GLY A 68 5.53 -0.89 -12.57
CA GLY A 68 6.61 -1.41 -11.73
C GLY A 68 7.13 -0.38 -10.72
N ILE A 69 7.37 0.86 -11.16
CA ILE A 69 7.77 1.97 -10.27
C ILE A 69 6.69 2.27 -9.24
N PHE A 70 5.42 2.28 -9.64
CA PHE A 70 4.29 2.49 -8.73
C PHE A 70 4.24 1.39 -7.66
N LEU A 71 4.40 0.11 -8.04
CA LEU A 71 4.44 -1.02 -7.11
C LEU A 71 5.63 -0.96 -6.15
N LEU A 72 6.80 -0.52 -6.63
CA LEU A 72 7.96 -0.31 -5.78
C LEU A 72 7.70 0.80 -4.76
N GLY A 73 7.16 1.94 -5.21
CA GLY A 73 6.80 3.05 -4.33
C GLY A 73 5.76 2.66 -3.28
N TYR A 74 4.69 1.96 -3.69
CA TYR A 74 3.65 1.50 -2.77
C TYR A 74 4.16 0.42 -1.81
N GLY A 75 5.05 -0.47 -2.26
CA GLY A 75 5.74 -1.43 -1.41
C GLY A 75 6.61 -0.75 -0.35
N ILE A 76 7.45 0.22 -0.74
CA ILE A 76 8.26 1.01 0.19
C ILE A 76 7.36 1.72 1.20
N TYR A 77 6.30 2.38 0.74
CA TYR A 77 5.32 3.05 1.61
C TYR A 77 4.74 2.08 2.63
N LEU A 78 4.32 0.90 2.17
CA LEU A 78 3.70 -0.08 3.03
C LEU A 78 4.71 -0.63 4.03
N PHE A 79 5.86 -1.15 3.61
CA PHE A 79 6.78 -1.85 4.53
C PHE A 79 7.64 -0.94 5.40
N THR A 80 7.77 0.35 5.08
CA THR A 80 8.62 1.26 5.85
C THR A 80 7.92 1.78 7.12
N PRO A 81 8.47 1.54 8.33
CA PRO A 81 7.86 1.99 9.59
C PRO A 81 7.74 3.51 9.71
N TYR A 82 8.60 4.25 9.01
CA TYR A 82 8.64 5.71 9.01
C TYR A 82 7.29 6.35 8.61
N PHE A 83 6.65 5.84 7.56
CA PHE A 83 5.36 6.37 7.11
C PHE A 83 4.26 6.13 8.13
N ARG A 84 4.30 5.01 8.85
CA ARG A 84 3.35 4.73 9.94
C ARG A 84 3.49 5.73 11.09
N ASN A 85 4.73 6.03 11.50
CA ASN A 85 4.99 7.01 12.55
C ASN A 85 4.56 8.42 12.10
N TRP A 86 4.76 8.74 10.82
CA TRP A 86 4.31 9.99 10.24
C TRP A 86 2.77 10.11 10.21
N GLU A 87 2.06 9.05 9.78
CA GLU A 87 0.59 9.01 9.77
C GLU A 87 0.00 9.18 11.17
N GLU A 88 0.58 8.50 12.17
CA GLU A 88 0.13 8.61 13.57
C GLU A 88 0.33 10.02 14.11
N ARG A 89 1.49 10.63 13.85
CA ARG A 89 1.77 12.01 14.27
C ARG A 89 0.82 13.00 13.61
N LYS A 90 0.62 12.90 12.29
CA LYS A 90 -0.29 13.80 11.57
C LYS A 90 -1.75 13.63 11.99
N THR A 91 -2.19 12.40 12.23
CA THR A 91 -3.53 12.14 12.76
C THR A 91 -3.73 12.83 14.11
N LYS A 92 -2.73 12.74 15.00
CA LYS A 92 -2.76 13.41 16.32
C LYS A 92 -2.78 14.93 16.20
N GLU A 93 -1.89 15.51 15.38
CA GLU A 93 -1.85 16.95 15.12
C GLU A 93 -3.19 17.48 14.60
N LEU A 94 -3.83 16.77 13.66
CA LEU A 94 -5.13 17.16 13.12
C LEU A 94 -6.22 17.08 14.19
N MET A 95 -6.24 16.01 14.99
CA MET A 95 -7.23 15.85 16.07
C MET A 95 -7.10 16.92 17.15
N GLU A 96 -5.87 17.34 17.50
CA GLU A 96 -5.62 18.45 18.42
C GLU A 96 -6.11 19.79 17.83
N LYS A 97 -5.85 20.06 16.53
CA LYS A 97 -6.37 21.25 15.85
C LYS A 97 -7.90 21.29 15.81
N TYR A 98 -8.56 20.15 15.59
CA TYR A 98 -10.03 20.07 15.63
C TYR A 98 -10.59 20.36 17.04
N LYS A 99 -9.90 19.90 18.10
CA LYS A 99 -10.30 20.20 19.49
C LYS A 99 -10.06 21.64 19.92
N GLN A 100 -9.14 22.36 19.31
CA GLN A 100 -8.92 23.79 19.59
C GLN A 100 -9.87 24.72 18.84
N LYS A 101 -10.49 24.23 17.74
CA LYS A 101 -11.40 25.03 16.91
C LYS A 101 -12.87 24.95 17.39
N ASN A 102 -13.18 24.03 18.29
CA ASN A 102 -14.48 23.85 18.95
C ASN A 102 -14.32 24.05 20.46
#